data_AF-A0A916DTM1-F1
#
_entry.id   AF-A0A916DTM1-F1
#
_cell.length_a   1.000
_cell.length_b   1.000
_cell.length_c   1.000
_cell.angle_alpha   90.00
_cell.angle_beta   90.00
_cell.angle_gamma   90.00
#
_symmetry.space_group_name_H-M   'P 1'
#
loop_
_entity.id
_entity.type
_entity.pdbx_description
1 polymer ?
#
loop_
_entity_poly.entity_id
_entity_poly.type
_entity_poly.pdbx_seq_one_letter_code
_entity_poly.pdbx_strand_id
1 'polypeptide(L)'
;MAHQQLTLKDIALLIIPVLLGGCCLLLWWYELHQVVGWQGLNWIKQPLVVIYIITGLVVAAFLLPIIVELKVPVVWIVIYALLLYAISLGTYFTAKGIFYTLYTKGLMMGNQNVIAGSIWKLMGVVILWAMVYFIPIRHFHNSTDGMHIITIMVAIISVVPASLICIECLPLWSTQMAFIDAVKVGYPVFWAPIFLGLLSTAAVKEWI
;
A
#
# COMPACT_ATOMS: atom_id res chain seq x y z
N MET A 1 9.34 -7.05 33.35
CA MET A 1 9.44 -7.05 31.88
C MET A 1 10.90 -6.94 31.52
N ALA A 2 11.53 -8.02 31.06
CA ALA A 2 12.90 -7.96 30.60
C ALA A 2 12.96 -7.01 29.39
N HIS A 3 13.92 -6.08 29.37
CA HIS A 3 14.21 -5.28 28.18
C HIS A 3 14.63 -6.25 27.07
N GLN A 4 13.71 -6.56 26.16
CA GLN A 4 14.03 -7.32 24.96
C GLN A 4 14.94 -6.44 24.11
N GLN A 5 16.25 -6.70 24.17
CA GLN A 5 17.23 -5.96 23.36
C GLN A 5 16.94 -6.25 21.88
N LEU A 6 16.65 -5.19 21.12
CA LEU A 6 16.46 -5.27 19.68
C LEU A 6 17.74 -5.81 19.04
N THR A 7 17.62 -6.89 18.27
CA THR A 7 18.76 -7.42 17.52
C THR A 7 18.99 -6.57 16.27
N LEU A 8 20.20 -6.66 15.68
CA LEU A 8 20.51 -6.01 14.40
C LEU A 8 19.54 -6.44 13.29
N LYS A 9 19.09 -7.70 13.34
CA LYS A 9 18.08 -8.27 12.44
C LYS A 9 16.74 -7.54 12.59
N ASP A 10 16.29 -7.30 13.81
CA ASP A 10 15.02 -6.59 14.09
C ASP A 10 15.08 -5.15 13.59
N ILE A 11 16.21 -4.48 13.83
CA ILE A 11 16.46 -3.12 13.33
C ILE A 11 16.41 -3.09 11.79
N ALA A 12 17.03 -4.06 11.12
CA ALA A 12 17.00 -4.14 9.67
C ALA A 12 15.57 -4.35 9.13
N LEU A 13 14.77 -5.22 9.76
CA LEU A 13 13.38 -5.45 9.36
C LEU A 13 12.48 -4.21 9.54
N LEU A 14 12.82 -3.31 10.45
CA LEU A 14 12.12 -2.03 10.63
C LEU A 14 12.57 -0.95 9.64
N ILE A 15 13.86 -0.92 9.29
CA ILE A 15 14.43 0.10 8.39
C ILE A 15 14.13 -0.19 6.93
N ILE A 16 14.19 -1.45 6.49
CA ILE A 16 14.02 -1.82 5.08
C ILE A 16 12.68 -1.32 4.51
N PRO A 17 11.51 -1.50 5.17
CA PRO A 17 10.24 -0.95 4.70
C PRO A 17 10.27 0.57 4.44
N VAL A 18 10.98 1.33 5.29
CA VAL A 18 11.13 2.79 5.15
C VAL A 18 11.97 3.15 3.94
N LEU A 19 13.10 2.45 3.73
CA LEU A 19 13.95 2.64 2.56
C LEU A 19 13.19 2.30 1.27
N LEU A 20 12.45 1.19 1.24
CA LEU A 20 11.62 0.79 0.12
C LEU A 20 10.50 1.81 -0.14
N GLY A 21 9.89 2.37 0.90
CA GLY A 21 8.96 3.50 0.79
C GLY A 21 9.59 4.69 0.09
N GLY A 22 10.76 5.13 0.55
CA GLY A 22 11.51 6.21 -0.10
C GLY A 22 11.81 5.94 -1.58
N CYS A 23 12.25 4.72 -1.93
CA CYS A 23 12.47 4.33 -3.33
C CYS A 23 11.17 4.39 -4.15
N CYS A 24 10.08 3.83 -3.61
CA CYS A 24 8.75 3.88 -4.22
C CYS A 24 8.30 5.33 -4.51
N LEU A 25 8.50 6.24 -3.57
CA LEU A 25 8.19 7.67 -3.74
C LEU A 25 9.03 8.30 -4.86
N LEU A 26 10.34 8.08 -4.88
CA LEU A 26 11.23 8.64 -5.90
C LEU A 26 10.87 8.14 -7.30
N LEU A 27 10.57 6.84 -7.41
CA LEU A 27 10.12 6.21 -8.65
C LEU A 27 8.80 6.84 -9.13
N TRP A 28 7.81 6.98 -8.24
CA TRP A 28 6.53 7.62 -8.55
C TRP A 28 6.71 9.07 -8.98
N TRP A 29 7.53 9.81 -8.23
CA TRP A 29 7.83 11.20 -8.51
C TRP A 29 8.46 11.37 -9.90
N TYR A 30 9.44 10.53 -10.23
CA TYR A 30 10.08 10.51 -11.53
C TYR A 30 9.06 10.27 -12.66
N GLU A 31 8.21 9.25 -12.53
CA GLU A 31 7.20 8.93 -13.54
C GLU A 31 6.24 10.09 -13.77
N LEU A 32 5.69 10.68 -12.70
CA LEU A 32 4.70 11.76 -12.81
C LEU A 32 5.29 13.07 -13.35
N HIS A 33 6.54 13.40 -13.02
CA HIS A 33 7.13 14.67 -13.41
C HIS A 33 7.90 14.61 -14.73
N GLN A 34 8.63 13.52 -14.99
CA GLN A 34 9.56 13.43 -16.11
C GLN A 34 9.03 12.60 -17.28
N VAL A 35 8.20 11.57 -17.02
CA VAL A 35 7.73 10.64 -18.06
C VAL A 35 6.36 11.05 -18.59
N VAL A 36 5.37 11.14 -17.70
CA VAL A 36 3.97 11.47 -18.03
C VAL A 36 3.78 12.98 -18.16
N GLY A 37 4.57 13.75 -17.43
CA GLY A 37 4.41 15.19 -17.28
C GLY A 37 3.20 15.53 -16.40
N TRP A 38 3.33 16.63 -15.66
CA TRP A 38 2.30 17.02 -14.70
C TRP A 38 1.03 17.53 -15.40
N GLN A 39 -0.05 16.72 -15.38
CA GLN A 39 -1.33 17.06 -16.02
C GLN A 39 -2.54 16.95 -15.07
N GLY A 40 -2.36 17.26 -13.78
CA GLY A 40 -3.44 17.14 -12.78
C GLY A 40 -3.95 15.70 -12.70
N LEU A 41 -5.26 15.46 -12.81
CA LEU A 41 -5.85 14.11 -12.76
C LEU A 41 -5.67 13.28 -14.05
N ASN A 42 -5.08 13.83 -15.11
CA ASN A 42 -4.94 13.09 -16.38
C ASN A 42 -4.03 11.87 -16.28
N TRP A 43 -3.14 11.78 -15.27
CA TRP A 43 -2.35 10.57 -15.01
C TRP A 43 -3.24 9.34 -14.79
N ILE A 44 -4.47 9.52 -14.28
CA ILE A 44 -5.45 8.44 -14.10
C ILE A 44 -5.81 7.79 -15.45
N LYS A 45 -5.65 8.51 -16.57
CA LYS A 45 -5.90 7.98 -17.92
C LYS A 45 -4.68 7.33 -18.55
N GLN A 46 -3.48 7.64 -18.06
CA GLN A 46 -2.23 7.17 -18.65
C GLN A 46 -1.75 5.87 -18.00
N PRO A 47 -1.18 4.93 -18.76
CA PRO A 47 -0.48 3.79 -18.18
C PRO A 47 0.78 4.28 -17.46
N LEU A 48 0.99 3.85 -16.22
CA LEU A 48 2.20 4.15 -15.45
C LEU A 48 3.04 2.88 -15.37
N VAL A 49 4.25 2.91 -15.91
CA VAL A 49 5.14 1.72 -15.93
C VAL A 49 5.69 1.44 -14.54
N VAL A 50 5.93 2.51 -13.78
CA VAL A 50 6.48 2.43 -12.44
C VAL A 50 5.65 1.58 -11.48
N ILE A 51 4.34 1.41 -11.74
CA ILE A 51 3.47 0.64 -10.86
C ILE A 51 3.90 -0.82 -10.75
N TYR A 52 4.42 -1.40 -11.84
CA TYR A 52 4.90 -2.78 -11.85
C TYR A 52 6.08 -2.98 -10.90
N ILE A 53 6.94 -1.98 -10.77
CA ILE A 53 8.11 -2.01 -9.89
C ILE A 53 7.64 -1.78 -8.44
N ILE A 54 6.84 -0.74 -8.21
CA ILE A 54 6.31 -0.40 -6.89
C ILE A 54 5.56 -1.58 -6.27
N THR A 55 4.70 -2.25 -7.03
CA THR A 55 3.98 -3.41 -6.53
C THR A 55 4.94 -4.52 -6.10
N GLY A 56 6.03 -4.74 -6.84
CA GLY A 56 7.08 -5.68 -6.44
C GLY A 56 7.74 -5.29 -5.12
N LEU A 57 8.04 -4.00 -4.93
CA LEU A 57 8.63 -3.48 -3.69
C LEU A 57 7.68 -3.60 -2.48
N VAL A 58 6.38 -3.37 -2.68
CA VAL A 58 5.36 -3.56 -1.62
C VAL A 58 5.27 -5.02 -1.20
N VAL A 59 5.24 -5.94 -2.17
CA VAL A 59 5.22 -7.38 -1.90
C VAL A 59 6.49 -7.82 -1.17
N ALA A 60 7.65 -7.34 -1.63
CA ALA A 60 8.93 -7.63 -0.99
C ALA A 60 8.97 -7.10 0.46
N ALA A 61 8.53 -5.86 0.70
CA ALA A 61 8.47 -5.27 2.03
C ALA A 61 7.59 -6.09 2.99
N PHE A 62 6.46 -6.58 2.50
CA PHE A 62 5.52 -7.39 3.30
C PHE A 62 6.02 -8.83 3.54
N LEU A 63 6.56 -9.50 2.52
CA LEU A 63 6.99 -10.89 2.63
C LEU A 63 8.32 -11.03 3.37
N LEU A 64 9.22 -10.05 3.29
CA LEU A 64 10.55 -10.13 3.90
C LEU A 64 10.54 -10.59 5.37
N PRO A 65 9.79 -9.95 6.30
CA PRO A 65 9.76 -10.40 7.69
C PRO A 65 9.17 -11.80 7.83
N ILE A 66 8.15 -12.15 7.05
CA ILE A 66 7.52 -13.49 7.06
C ILE A 66 8.55 -14.55 6.66
N ILE A 67 9.30 -14.32 5.57
CA ILE A 67 10.33 -15.23 5.07
C ILE A 67 11.43 -15.41 6.11
N VAL A 68 11.91 -14.30 6.67
CA VAL A 68 13.11 -14.24 7.52
C VAL A 68 12.85 -14.80 8.92
N GLU A 69 11.65 -14.63 9.45
CA GLU A 69 11.30 -15.11 10.81
C GLU A 69 10.64 -16.48 10.80
N LEU A 70 9.72 -16.75 9.86
CA LEU A 70 9.01 -18.05 9.79
C LEU A 70 9.76 -19.10 8.98
N LYS A 71 10.94 -18.77 8.44
CA LYS A 71 11.81 -19.66 7.66
C LYS A 71 11.04 -20.36 6.52
N VAL A 72 10.30 -19.56 5.76
CA VAL A 72 9.41 -20.03 4.70
C VAL A 72 10.19 -20.79 3.61
N PRO A 73 9.75 -21.98 3.18
CA PRO A 73 10.40 -22.71 2.07
C PRO A 73 10.32 -21.94 0.75
N VAL A 74 11.38 -22.02 -0.07
CA VAL A 74 11.54 -21.24 -1.32
C VAL A 74 10.35 -21.37 -2.27
N VAL A 75 9.77 -22.58 -2.40
CA VAL A 75 8.59 -22.81 -3.26
C VAL A 75 7.42 -21.91 -2.86
N TRP A 76 7.14 -21.81 -1.56
CA TRP A 76 6.08 -20.97 -1.03
C TRP A 76 6.39 -19.48 -1.16
N ILE A 77 7.67 -19.08 -1.05
CA ILE A 77 8.09 -17.70 -1.31
C ILE A 77 7.68 -17.28 -2.72
N VAL A 78 7.98 -18.12 -3.73
CA VAL A 78 7.64 -17.82 -5.13
C VAL A 78 6.13 -17.77 -5.33
N ILE A 79 5.39 -18.74 -4.79
CA ILE A 79 3.92 -18.78 -4.89
C ILE A 79 3.29 -17.52 -4.28
N TYR A 80 3.67 -17.16 -3.05
CA TYR A 80 3.10 -15.98 -2.40
C TYR A 80 3.56 -14.68 -3.04
N ALA A 81 4.81 -14.58 -3.50
CA ALA A 81 5.26 -13.40 -4.23
C ALA A 81 4.42 -13.18 -5.49
N LEU A 82 4.18 -14.23 -6.30
CA LEU A 82 3.36 -14.13 -7.50
C LEU A 82 1.90 -13.80 -7.19
N LEU A 83 1.31 -14.46 -6.17
CA LEU A 83 -0.07 -14.22 -5.75
C LEU A 83 -0.27 -12.78 -5.27
N LEU A 84 0.58 -12.32 -4.35
CA LEU A 84 0.50 -10.97 -3.78
C LEU A 84 0.80 -9.89 -4.82
N TYR A 85 1.68 -10.18 -5.78
CA TYR A 85 1.97 -9.28 -6.89
C TYR A 85 0.77 -9.14 -7.83
N ALA A 86 0.20 -10.27 -8.27
CA ALA A 86 -0.95 -10.29 -9.16
C ALA A 86 -2.17 -9.61 -8.52
N ILE A 87 -2.48 -9.90 -7.25
CA ILE A 87 -3.62 -9.27 -6.57
C ILE A 87 -3.41 -7.77 -6.37
N SER A 88 -2.18 -7.33 -6.07
CA SER A 88 -1.89 -5.91 -5.86
C SER A 88 -1.98 -5.12 -7.16
N LEU A 89 -1.51 -5.69 -8.27
CA LEU A 89 -1.71 -5.09 -9.60
C LEU A 89 -3.20 -5.04 -9.96
N GLY A 90 -3.93 -6.15 -9.80
CA GLY A 90 -5.37 -6.21 -10.07
C GLY A 90 -6.15 -5.19 -9.24
N THR A 91 -5.82 -5.06 -7.95
CA THR A 91 -6.38 -4.07 -7.04
C THR A 91 -6.06 -2.65 -7.48
N TYR A 92 -4.82 -2.36 -7.89
CA TYR A 92 -4.45 -1.04 -8.40
C TYR A 92 -5.28 -0.65 -9.61
N PHE A 93 -5.37 -1.49 -10.65
CA PHE A 93 -6.12 -1.16 -11.87
C PHE A 93 -7.63 -1.04 -11.61
N THR A 94 -8.16 -1.91 -10.74
CA THR A 94 -9.57 -1.84 -10.32
C THR A 94 -9.85 -0.55 -9.57
N ALA A 95 -9.04 -0.22 -8.57
CA ALA A 95 -9.16 1.01 -7.79
C ALA A 95 -9.02 2.25 -8.68
N LYS A 96 -8.05 2.26 -9.61
CA LYS A 96 -7.87 3.33 -10.60
C LYS A 96 -9.13 3.57 -11.43
N GLY A 97 -9.79 2.51 -11.90
CA GLY A 97 -11.06 2.61 -12.63
C GLY A 97 -12.22 3.13 -11.76
N ILE A 98 -12.29 2.72 -10.49
CA ILE A 98 -13.29 3.21 -9.54
C ILE A 98 -13.05 4.70 -9.23
N PHE A 99 -11.81 5.10 -8.97
CA PHE A 99 -11.43 6.49 -8.77
C PHE A 99 -11.78 7.34 -9.99
N TYR A 100 -11.45 6.89 -11.20
CA TYR A 100 -11.83 7.59 -12.42
C TYR A 100 -13.35 7.85 -12.49
N THR A 101 -14.16 6.84 -12.17
CA THR A 101 -15.63 6.95 -12.14
C THR A 101 -16.11 7.91 -11.06
N LEU A 102 -15.53 7.81 -9.85
CA LEU A 102 -15.83 8.68 -8.72
C LEU A 102 -15.54 10.15 -9.07
N TYR A 103 -14.41 10.46 -9.70
CA TYR A 103 -14.06 11.84 -10.06
C TYR A 103 -14.94 12.38 -11.17
N THR A 104 -15.03 11.66 -12.29
CA THR A 104 -15.70 12.17 -13.50
C THR A 104 -17.22 12.22 -13.38
N LYS A 105 -17.82 11.19 -12.79
CA LYS A 105 -19.29 11.05 -12.71
C LYS A 105 -19.84 11.35 -11.32
N GLY A 106 -19.04 11.17 -10.26
CA GLY A 106 -19.46 11.45 -8.89
C GLY A 106 -19.22 12.91 -8.51
N LEU A 107 -17.96 13.28 -8.31
CA LEU A 107 -17.57 14.58 -7.75
C LEU A 107 -17.77 15.75 -8.72
N MET A 108 -17.43 15.58 -10.00
CA MET A 108 -17.61 16.65 -11.00
C MET A 108 -19.07 16.86 -11.41
N MET A 109 -19.85 15.79 -11.53
CA MET A 109 -21.26 15.86 -11.96
C MET A 109 -22.26 15.87 -10.79
N GLY A 110 -21.79 15.77 -9.54
CA GLY A 110 -22.62 15.80 -8.34
C GLY A 110 -23.52 14.57 -8.12
N ASN A 111 -23.24 13.41 -8.73
CA ASN A 111 -24.10 12.23 -8.61
C ASN A 111 -23.80 11.42 -7.32
N GLN A 112 -24.62 11.63 -6.29
CA GLN A 112 -24.45 10.97 -4.98
C GLN A 112 -24.51 9.44 -5.03
N ASN A 113 -25.32 8.85 -5.93
CA ASN A 113 -25.40 7.39 -6.08
C ASN A 113 -24.08 6.81 -6.61
N VAL A 114 -23.42 7.53 -7.51
CA VAL A 114 -22.10 7.13 -8.03
C VAL A 114 -21.04 7.26 -6.94
N ILE A 115 -21.10 8.29 -6.11
CA ILE A 115 -20.19 8.48 -4.97
C ILE A 115 -20.33 7.31 -4.00
N ALA A 116 -21.55 7.05 -3.50
CA ALA A 116 -21.81 5.96 -2.57
C ALA A 116 -21.40 4.60 -3.15
N GLY A 117 -21.79 4.31 -4.39
CA GLY A 117 -21.44 3.06 -5.06
C GLY A 117 -19.93 2.88 -5.26
N SER A 118 -19.19 3.96 -5.51
CA SER A 118 -17.72 3.91 -5.66
C SER A 118 -17.03 3.64 -4.33
N ILE A 119 -17.51 4.23 -3.23
CA ILE A 119 -17.00 3.98 -1.87
C ILE A 119 -17.19 2.51 -1.50
N TRP A 120 -18.38 1.95 -1.70
CA TRP A 120 -18.64 0.53 -1.43
C TRP A 120 -17.75 -0.41 -2.25
N LYS A 121 -17.53 -0.10 -3.53
CA LYS A 121 -16.61 -0.87 -4.38
C LYS A 121 -15.17 -0.81 -3.88
N LEU A 122 -14.69 0.37 -3.50
CA LEU A 122 -13.34 0.52 -2.92
C LEU A 122 -13.21 -0.29 -1.63
N MET A 123 -14.22 -0.28 -0.76
CA MET A 123 -14.20 -1.06 0.47
C MET A 123 -14.16 -2.57 0.19
N GLY A 124 -14.94 -3.06 -0.78
CA GLY A 124 -14.88 -4.46 -1.21
C GLY A 124 -13.49 -4.86 -1.74
N VAL A 125 -12.85 -3.97 -2.52
CA VAL A 125 -11.48 -4.19 -3.03
C VAL A 125 -10.47 -4.27 -1.87
N VAL A 126 -10.56 -3.37 -0.88
CA VAL A 126 -9.66 -3.39 0.29
C VAL A 126 -9.83 -4.68 1.11
N ILE A 127 -11.08 -5.12 1.33
CA ILE A 127 -11.37 -6.36 2.07
C ILE A 127 -10.75 -7.57 1.35
N LEU A 128 -10.98 -7.69 0.03
CA LEU A 128 -10.40 -8.77 -0.77
C LEU A 128 -8.87 -8.74 -0.75
N TRP A 129 -8.28 -7.56 -0.91
CA TRP A 129 -6.83 -7.40 -0.91
C TRP A 129 -6.22 -7.78 0.43
N ALA A 130 -6.81 -7.33 1.54
CA ALA A 130 -6.38 -7.67 2.89
C ALA A 130 -6.49 -9.17 3.19
N MET A 131 -7.58 -9.82 2.76
CA MET A 131 -7.75 -11.27 2.93
C MET A 131 -6.64 -12.05 2.22
N VAL A 132 -6.23 -11.64 1.01
CA VAL A 132 -5.15 -12.31 0.28
C VAL A 132 -3.79 -12.08 0.94
N TYR A 133 -3.53 -10.87 1.45
CA TYR A 133 -2.32 -10.55 2.20
C TYR A 133 -2.23 -11.30 3.53
N PHE A 134 -3.36 -11.67 4.13
CA PHE A 134 -3.37 -12.45 5.37
C PHE A 134 -2.96 -13.92 5.18
N ILE A 135 -3.15 -14.50 3.99
CA ILE A 135 -2.87 -15.92 3.71
C ILE A 135 -1.47 -16.37 4.13
N PRO A 136 -0.35 -15.72 3.70
CA PRO A 136 0.99 -16.18 4.06
C PRO A 136 1.26 -16.12 5.57
N ILE A 137 0.71 -15.12 6.28
CA ILE A 137 0.82 -15.02 7.73
C ILE A 137 0.09 -16.20 8.37
N ARG A 138 -1.17 -16.43 8.00
CA ARG A 138 -1.99 -17.51 8.56
C ARG A 138 -1.44 -18.90 8.27
N HIS A 139 -0.84 -19.10 7.09
CA HIS A 139 -0.31 -20.41 6.67
C HIS A 139 0.90 -20.84 7.50
N PHE A 140 1.76 -19.90 7.90
CA PHE A 140 2.99 -20.22 8.64
C PHE A 140 2.95 -19.83 10.12
N HIS A 141 1.98 -19.04 10.54
CA HIS A 141 1.82 -18.58 11.92
C HIS A 141 0.48 -19.05 12.48
N ASN A 142 0.50 -20.23 13.12
CA ASN A 142 -0.69 -20.94 13.61
C ASN A 142 -1.52 -20.14 14.65
N SER A 143 -0.89 -19.19 15.34
CA SER A 143 -1.51 -18.38 16.41
C SER A 143 -2.17 -17.09 15.92
N THR A 144 -2.16 -16.79 14.61
CA THR A 144 -2.76 -15.53 14.11
C THR A 144 -4.28 -15.60 14.05
N ASP A 145 -4.94 -14.81 14.89
CA ASP A 145 -6.39 -14.63 14.87
C ASP A 145 -6.86 -13.80 13.65
N GLY A 146 -8.15 -13.92 13.30
CA GLY A 146 -8.76 -13.15 12.21
C GLY A 146 -8.65 -11.62 12.35
N MET A 147 -8.29 -11.12 13.54
CA MET A 147 -8.02 -9.71 13.82
C MET A 147 -6.91 -9.12 12.93
N HIS A 148 -5.95 -9.92 12.48
CA HIS A 148 -4.90 -9.45 11.58
C HIS A 148 -5.42 -8.99 10.22
N ILE A 149 -6.55 -9.54 9.74
CA ILE A 149 -7.20 -9.05 8.51
C ILE A 149 -7.62 -7.59 8.70
N ILE A 150 -8.22 -7.26 9.85
CA ILE A 150 -8.62 -5.90 10.19
C ILE A 150 -7.39 -5.00 10.30
N THR A 151 -6.30 -5.46 10.92
CA THR A 151 -5.05 -4.68 11.00
C THR A 151 -4.48 -4.39 9.61
N ILE A 152 -4.47 -5.38 8.70
CA ILE A 152 -4.02 -5.18 7.30
C ILE A 152 -4.95 -4.21 6.57
N MET A 153 -6.27 -4.31 6.75
CA MET A 153 -7.22 -3.36 6.18
C MET A 153 -6.95 -1.94 6.68
N VAL A 154 -6.73 -1.77 7.98
CA VAL A 154 -6.38 -0.47 8.57
C VAL A 154 -5.08 0.05 7.97
N ALA A 155 -4.04 -0.78 7.86
CA ALA A 155 -2.77 -0.38 7.22
C ALA A 155 -2.98 0.11 5.78
N ILE A 156 -3.80 -0.59 4.99
CA ILE A 156 -4.12 -0.21 3.60
C ILE A 156 -4.92 1.12 3.56
N ILE A 157 -5.94 1.26 4.40
CA ILE A 157 -6.80 2.46 4.43
C ILE A 157 -5.99 3.67 4.92
N SER A 158 -5.14 3.49 5.93
CA SER A 158 -4.32 4.53 6.57
C SER A 158 -3.33 5.20 5.62
N VAL A 159 -3.03 4.58 4.47
CA VAL A 159 -2.24 5.21 3.40
C VAL A 159 -2.87 6.54 2.96
N VAL A 160 -4.21 6.64 2.92
CA VAL A 160 -4.93 7.88 2.52
C VAL A 160 -4.69 9.01 3.53
N PRO A 161 -5.09 8.88 4.81
CA PRO A 161 -4.90 9.95 5.78
C PRO A 161 -3.41 10.26 6.01
N ALA A 162 -2.52 9.27 5.98
CA ALA A 162 -1.08 9.52 6.10
C ALA A 162 -0.54 10.42 4.97
N SER A 163 -1.06 10.25 3.76
CA SER A 163 -0.71 11.13 2.63
C SER A 163 -1.28 12.53 2.82
N LEU A 164 -2.51 12.66 3.31
CA LEU A 164 -3.12 13.97 3.57
C LEU A 164 -2.36 14.76 4.65
N ILE A 165 -1.99 14.11 5.75
CA ILE A 165 -1.17 14.70 6.82
C ILE A 165 0.18 15.16 6.26
N CYS A 166 0.80 14.37 5.38
CA CYS A 166 2.07 14.71 4.75
C CYS A 166 1.99 16.02 3.94
N ILE A 167 0.90 16.24 3.22
CA ILE A 167 0.66 17.49 2.47
C ILE A 167 0.51 18.67 3.42
N GLU A 168 -0.25 18.51 4.51
CA GLU A 168 -0.48 19.58 5.48
C GLU A 168 0.82 19.98 6.21
N CYS A 169 1.69 19.01 6.52
CA CYS A 169 2.96 19.26 7.19
C CYS A 169 4.10 19.71 6.27
N LEU A 170 4.01 19.43 4.95
CA LEU A 170 5.00 19.83 3.95
C LEU A 170 4.32 20.76 2.92
N PRO A 171 4.28 22.09 3.17
CA PRO A 171 3.59 23.07 2.33
C PRO A 171 4.34 23.37 1.01
N LEU A 172 4.99 22.37 0.43
CA LEU A 172 5.61 22.46 -0.90
C LEU A 172 4.56 22.41 -2.03
N TRP A 173 3.31 22.07 -1.72
CA TRP A 173 2.24 21.84 -2.70
C TRP A 173 0.98 22.64 -2.38
N SER A 174 0.37 23.26 -3.41
CA SER A 174 -0.79 24.14 -3.30
C SER A 174 -2.01 23.47 -2.66
N THR A 175 -2.68 24.08 -1.69
CA THR A 175 -3.82 23.51 -0.93
C THR A 175 -5.17 23.45 -1.68
N GLN A 176 -5.20 23.63 -3.00
CA GLN A 176 -6.46 23.84 -3.73
C GLN A 176 -7.20 22.55 -4.09
N MET A 177 -6.55 21.38 -4.13
CA MET A 177 -7.22 20.08 -4.35
C MET A 177 -6.51 18.93 -3.61
N ALA A 178 -6.87 18.73 -2.33
CA ALA A 178 -6.23 17.78 -1.40
C ALA A 178 -5.96 16.37 -1.98
N PHE A 179 -6.82 15.84 -2.87
CA PHE A 179 -6.55 14.56 -3.53
C PHE A 179 -5.48 14.64 -4.63
N ILE A 180 -5.50 15.68 -5.46
CA ILE A 180 -4.44 15.90 -6.47
C ILE A 180 -3.11 16.10 -5.75
N ASP A 181 -3.12 16.80 -4.62
CA ASP A 181 -1.95 17.01 -3.80
C ASP A 181 -1.49 15.72 -3.09
N ALA A 182 -2.43 14.85 -2.68
CA ALA A 182 -2.09 13.53 -2.11
C ALA A 182 -1.36 12.65 -3.11
N VAL A 183 -1.76 12.72 -4.38
CA VAL A 183 -1.05 12.02 -5.45
C VAL A 183 0.35 12.58 -5.68
N LYS A 184 0.57 13.90 -5.49
CA LYS A 184 1.92 14.51 -5.58
C LYS A 184 2.87 13.95 -4.54
N VAL A 185 2.38 13.67 -3.34
CA VAL A 185 3.18 13.11 -2.24
C VAL A 185 3.32 11.59 -2.29
N GLY A 186 3.00 10.97 -3.43
CA GLY A 186 3.18 9.53 -3.62
C GLY A 186 2.11 8.67 -2.95
N TYR A 187 0.89 9.17 -2.79
CA TYR A 187 -0.25 8.32 -2.49
C TYR A 187 -0.52 7.34 -3.65
N PRO A 188 -0.75 6.03 -3.42
CA PRO A 188 -0.56 5.21 -2.20
C PRO A 188 0.84 4.58 -2.04
N VAL A 189 1.72 4.87 -2.99
CA VAL A 189 2.99 4.20 -3.26
C VAL A 189 4.01 4.28 -2.12
N PHE A 190 4.11 5.43 -1.45
CA PHE A 190 5.11 5.65 -0.38
C PHE A 190 4.76 4.91 0.91
N TRP A 191 3.49 5.00 1.36
CA TRP A 191 3.07 4.47 2.66
C TRP A 191 2.77 2.98 2.65
N ALA A 192 2.36 2.42 1.52
CA ALA A 192 2.05 0.99 1.40
C ALA A 192 3.20 0.05 1.83
N PRO A 193 4.45 0.18 1.33
CA PRO A 193 5.53 -0.69 1.75
C PRO A 193 5.90 -0.49 3.23
N ILE A 194 5.76 0.74 3.75
CA ILE A 194 6.05 1.06 5.16
C ILE A 194 5.03 0.38 6.06
N PHE A 195 3.73 0.67 5.90
CA PHE A 195 2.70 0.15 6.79
C PHE A 195 2.58 -1.37 6.70
N LEU A 196 2.64 -1.95 5.50
CA LEU A 196 2.55 -3.40 5.34
C LEU A 196 3.83 -4.11 5.82
N GLY A 197 5.02 -3.54 5.58
CA GLY A 197 6.28 -4.11 6.06
C GLY A 197 6.44 -4.05 7.59
N LEU A 198 6.06 -2.94 8.21
CA LEU A 198 6.05 -2.82 9.67
C LEU A 198 5.01 -3.71 10.31
N LEU A 199 3.80 -3.79 9.74
CA LEU A 199 2.74 -4.66 10.24
C LEU A 199 3.13 -6.14 10.17
N SER A 200 3.69 -6.59 9.05
CA SER A 200 4.14 -7.98 8.91
C SER A 200 5.28 -8.30 9.88
N THR A 201 6.19 -7.36 10.12
CA THR A 201 7.22 -7.50 11.17
C THR A 201 6.59 -7.66 12.55
N ALA A 202 5.66 -6.78 12.93
CA ALA A 202 4.98 -6.83 14.22
C ALA A 202 4.15 -8.11 14.40
N ALA A 203 3.42 -8.53 13.36
CA ALA A 203 2.58 -9.72 13.38
C ALA A 203 3.39 -11.00 13.57
N VAL A 204 4.54 -11.10 12.92
CA VAL A 204 5.40 -12.30 12.97
C VAL A 204 6.27 -12.34 14.23
N LYS A 205 6.55 -11.18 14.83
CA LYS A 205 7.26 -11.07 16.10
C LYS A 205 6.35 -11.14 17.33
N GLU A 206 5.04 -11.23 17.13
CA GLU A 206 4.02 -11.13 18.19
C GLU A 206 4.20 -9.87 19.06
N TRP A 207 4.57 -8.75 18.45
CA TRP A 207 4.71 -7.46 19.15
C TRP A 207 3.36 -6.76 19.37
N ILE A 208 2.27 -7.53 19.42
CA ILE A 208 0.89 -7.05 19.57
C ILE A 208 0.42 -7.38 20.98
#